data_AF-A0AAU9UPP8-F1
#
_entry.id   AF-A0AAU9UPP8-F1
#
_cell.length_a   1.000
_cell.length_b   1.000
_cell.length_c   1.000
_cell.angle_alpha   90.00
_cell.angle_beta   90.00
_cell.angle_gamma   90.00
#
_symmetry.space_group_name_H-M   'P 1'
#
loop_
_entity.id
_entity.type
_entity.pdbx_description
1 polymer ?
#
loop_
_entity_poly.entity_id
_entity_poly.type
_entity_poly.pdbx_seq_one_letter_code
_entity_poly.pdbx_strand_id
1 'polypeptide(L)'
;MSKSHGEKYARFEIKRQRSTDIRRKTKLTDILSRIDQLKWRWTGHMLRCTKDKWSKQVTVWYPRDGNRSRGRKVRRWENELKMTLGLLWMWVARDREQWKELEEAFAVRHTEIRDIL
;
A
#
# COMPACT_ATOMS: atom_id res chain seq x y z
N MET A 1 -56.26 25.16 -30.24
CA MET A 1 -55.46 23.92 -30.15
C MET A 1 -54.05 24.28 -29.70
N SER A 2 -53.71 24.13 -28.42
CA SER A 2 -52.33 24.24 -27.94
C SER A 2 -52.01 22.97 -27.15
N LYS A 3 -51.20 22.09 -27.73
CA LYS A 3 -50.70 20.91 -27.03
C LYS A 3 -49.60 21.37 -26.07
N SER A 4 -49.86 21.31 -24.77
CA SER A 4 -48.82 21.44 -23.75
C SER A 4 -47.84 20.27 -23.91
N HIS A 5 -46.70 20.51 -24.54
CA HIS A 5 -45.61 19.54 -24.58
C HIS A 5 -44.83 19.66 -23.27
N GLY A 6 -45.46 19.25 -22.17
CA GLY A 6 -44.92 19.28 -20.83
C GLY A 6 -44.57 17.88 -20.37
N GLU A 7 -43.57 17.26 -20.97
CA GLU A 7 -43.12 15.91 -20.64
C GLU A 7 -41.70 15.75 -21.21
N LYS A 8 -40.68 15.19 -20.58
CA LYS A 8 -40.55 14.36 -19.39
C LYS A 8 -39.06 14.43 -19.04
N TYR A 9 -38.66 15.16 -18.01
CA TYR A 9 -37.36 14.91 -17.41
C TYR A 9 -37.61 14.12 -16.14
N ALA A 10 -37.43 12.79 -16.23
CA ALA A 10 -37.37 11.95 -15.06
C ALA A 10 -36.33 12.57 -14.11
N ARG A 11 -36.77 13.02 -12.93
CA ARG A 11 -35.84 13.44 -11.89
C ARG A 11 -35.11 12.19 -11.44
N PHE A 12 -33.88 12.00 -11.93
CA PHE A 12 -33.00 10.98 -11.40
C PHE A 12 -32.66 11.36 -9.97
N GLU A 13 -33.35 10.72 -9.03
CA GLU A 13 -33.10 10.86 -7.62
C GLU A 13 -31.76 10.19 -7.29
N ILE A 14 -30.72 10.99 -7.12
CA ILE A 14 -29.40 10.49 -6.75
C ILE A 14 -29.47 10.04 -5.29
N LYS A 15 -29.71 8.74 -5.07
CA LYS A 15 -29.63 8.16 -3.73
C LYS A 15 -28.20 8.21 -3.22
N ARG A 16 -28.00 8.92 -2.11
CA ARG A 16 -26.73 8.96 -1.39
C ARG A 16 -26.39 7.56 -0.86
N GLN A 17 -25.36 6.94 -1.44
CA GLN A 17 -24.80 5.65 -1.01
C GLN A 17 -23.61 5.91 -0.08
N ARG A 18 -23.43 5.05 0.94
CA ARG A 18 -22.18 5.03 1.72
C ARG A 18 -21.12 4.27 0.96
N SER A 19 -19.85 4.70 1.09
CA SER A 19 -18.72 4.06 0.42
C SER A 19 -18.54 2.59 0.84
N THR A 20 -18.86 2.25 2.08
CA THR A 20 -18.82 0.88 2.61
C THR A 20 -19.79 -0.05 1.88
N ASP A 21 -21.01 0.43 1.58
CA ASP A 21 -22.03 -0.34 0.86
C ASP A 21 -21.62 -0.60 -0.60
N ILE A 22 -20.94 0.35 -1.22
CA ILE A 22 -20.39 0.20 -2.58
C ILE A 22 -19.26 -0.84 -2.58
N ARG A 23 -18.29 -0.73 -1.66
CA ARG A 23 -17.17 -1.67 -1.54
C ARG A 23 -17.62 -3.11 -1.27
N ARG A 24 -18.67 -3.27 -0.43
CA ARG A 24 -19.28 -4.59 -0.17
C ARG A 24 -19.85 -5.22 -1.44
N LYS A 25 -20.51 -4.43 -2.29
CA LYS A 25 -21.11 -4.91 -3.55
C LYS A 25 -20.05 -5.23 -4.61
N THR A 26 -19.04 -4.38 -4.76
CA THR A 26 -17.99 -4.57 -5.77
C THR A 26 -16.94 -5.61 -5.37
N LYS A 27 -16.99 -6.12 -4.12
CA LYS A 27 -15.97 -7.03 -3.53
C LYS A 27 -14.54 -6.50 -3.77
N LEU A 28 -14.40 -5.18 -3.73
CA LEU A 28 -13.15 -4.53 -4.09
C LEU A 28 -12.14 -4.80 -2.98
N THR A 29 -11.06 -5.48 -3.30
CA THR A 29 -9.92 -5.63 -2.38
C THR A 29 -9.45 -4.25 -1.98
N ASP A 30 -9.22 -4.07 -0.67
CA ASP A 30 -8.79 -2.80 -0.14
C ASP A 30 -7.52 -2.30 -0.84
N ILE A 31 -7.56 -1.06 -1.31
CA ILE A 31 -6.51 -0.46 -2.14
C ILE A 31 -5.22 -0.34 -1.35
N LEU A 32 -5.33 -0.07 -0.04
CA LEU A 32 -4.18 0.05 0.85
C LEU A 32 -3.46 -1.29 1.00
N SER A 33 -4.22 -2.37 1.20
CA SER A 33 -3.72 -3.75 1.20
C SER A 33 -3.00 -4.09 -0.11
N ARG A 34 -3.58 -3.71 -1.26
CA ARG A 34 -2.96 -3.93 -2.58
C ARG A 34 -1.66 -3.15 -2.74
N ILE A 35 -1.60 -1.90 -2.30
CA ILE A 35 -0.39 -1.08 -2.31
C ILE A 35 0.70 -1.76 -1.47
N ASP A 36 0.36 -2.29 -0.30
CA ASP A 36 1.34 -2.91 0.59
C ASP A 36 1.87 -4.25 0.06
N GLN A 37 1.01 -5.07 -0.57
CA GLN A 37 1.45 -6.25 -1.32
C GLN A 37 2.41 -5.89 -2.47
N LEU A 38 2.10 -4.86 -3.25
CA LEU A 38 2.95 -4.41 -4.34
C LEU A 38 4.31 -3.92 -3.83
N LYS A 39 4.32 -3.15 -2.75
CA LYS A 39 5.55 -2.73 -2.06
C LYS A 39 6.36 -3.95 -1.63
N TRP A 40 5.72 -4.91 -0.97
CA TRP A 40 6.38 -6.13 -0.50
C TRP A 40 7.03 -6.92 -1.63
N ARG A 41 6.29 -7.17 -2.71
CA ARG A 41 6.81 -7.87 -3.90
C ARG A 41 7.96 -7.13 -4.56
N TRP A 42 7.85 -5.80 -4.67
CA TRP A 42 8.89 -4.97 -5.26
C TRP A 42 10.18 -5.02 -4.42
N THR A 43 10.08 -4.94 -3.09
CA THR A 43 11.23 -5.07 -2.19
C THR A 43 11.97 -6.40 -2.39
N GLY A 44 11.24 -7.53 -2.36
CA GLY A 44 11.85 -8.85 -2.58
C GLY A 44 12.48 -8.97 -3.98
N HIS A 45 11.83 -8.45 -5.02
CA HIS A 45 12.39 -8.42 -6.38
C HIS A 45 13.69 -7.61 -6.45
N MET A 46 13.72 -6.44 -5.81
CA MET A 46 14.88 -5.55 -5.80
C MET A 46 16.07 -6.16 -5.04
N LEU A 47 15.85 -6.79 -3.88
CA LEU A 47 16.92 -7.44 -3.10
C LEU A 47 17.52 -8.65 -3.80
N ARG A 48 16.70 -9.42 -4.52
CA ARG A 48 17.14 -10.56 -5.33
C ARG A 48 17.77 -10.17 -6.67
N CYS A 49 17.65 -8.92 -7.11
CA CYS A 49 18.39 -8.46 -8.28
C CYS A 49 19.90 -8.56 -8.04
N THR A 50 20.56 -9.32 -8.90
CA THR A 50 22.02 -9.52 -8.91
C THR A 50 22.77 -8.30 -9.43
N LYS A 51 22.18 -7.56 -10.38
CA LYS A 51 22.75 -6.32 -10.90
C LYS A 51 22.73 -5.23 -9.82
N ASP A 52 23.83 -4.50 -9.70
CA ASP A 52 23.92 -3.28 -8.89
C ASP A 52 23.11 -2.17 -9.54
N LYS A 53 21.80 -2.22 -9.30
CA LYS A 53 20.86 -1.18 -9.69
C LYS A 53 20.93 -0.06 -8.66
N TRP A 54 20.92 1.17 -9.13
CA TRP A 54 20.83 2.36 -8.26
C TRP A 54 19.65 2.27 -7.27
N SER A 55 18.52 1.68 -7.69
CA SER A 55 17.36 1.44 -6.81
C SER A 55 17.68 0.56 -5.60
N LYS A 56 18.49 -0.49 -5.79
CA LYS A 56 18.94 -1.39 -4.72
C LYS A 56 19.91 -0.64 -3.81
N GLN A 57 20.85 0.10 -4.39
CA GLN A 57 21.78 0.92 -3.64
C GLN A 57 21.01 1.93 -2.79
N VAL A 58 20.17 2.80 -3.34
CA VAL A 58 19.39 3.82 -2.60
C VAL A 58 18.52 3.23 -1.48
N THR A 59 17.98 2.03 -1.65
CA THR A 59 17.09 1.41 -0.67
C THR A 59 17.84 0.66 0.45
N VAL A 60 18.92 -0.04 0.09
CA VAL A 60 19.82 -0.69 1.06
C VAL A 60 20.79 0.34 1.68
N TRP A 61 20.92 1.53 1.07
CA TRP A 61 21.83 2.57 1.51
C TRP A 61 21.47 2.96 2.93
N TYR A 62 22.36 2.54 3.82
CA TYR A 62 22.30 2.78 5.25
C TYR A 62 23.01 4.12 5.49
N PRO A 63 22.30 5.23 5.75
CA PRO A 63 22.97 6.43 6.23
C PRO A 63 23.46 6.10 7.63
N ARG A 64 24.75 5.75 7.73
CA ARG A 64 25.33 5.13 8.92
C ARG A 64 25.15 6.02 10.15
N ASP A 65 25.14 7.33 9.98
CA ASP A 65 24.80 8.30 11.01
C ASP A 65 24.25 9.58 10.37
N GLY A 66 23.08 10.05 10.81
CA GLY A 66 22.51 11.30 10.32
C GLY A 66 21.06 11.54 10.74
N ASN A 67 20.83 12.57 11.55
CA ASN A 67 19.50 13.09 11.81
C ASN A 67 18.91 13.68 10.52
N ARG A 68 17.63 13.42 10.27
CA ARG A 68 16.94 14.06 9.15
C ARG A 68 16.74 15.54 9.46
N SER A 69 16.80 16.38 8.42
CA SER A 69 16.48 17.79 8.54
C SER A 69 15.06 17.98 9.11
N ARG A 70 14.89 19.04 9.91
CA ARG A 70 13.59 19.42 10.46
C ARG A 70 12.55 19.50 9.33
N GLY A 71 11.37 18.94 9.56
CA GLY A 71 10.26 18.89 8.59
C GLY A 71 10.20 17.63 7.70
N ARG A 72 11.26 16.81 7.61
CA ARG A 72 11.18 15.53 6.89
C ARG A 72 10.63 14.41 7.77
N LYS A 73 9.83 13.51 7.17
CA LYS A 73 9.30 12.33 7.87
C LYS A 73 10.44 11.45 8.40
N VAL A 74 10.34 11.12 9.68
CA VAL A 74 11.30 10.26 10.40
C VAL A 74 11.25 8.83 9.87
N ARG A 75 10.04 8.31 9.58
CA ARG A 75 9.86 6.95 9.06
C ARG A 75 10.37 6.81 7.63
N ARG A 76 11.29 5.86 7.42
CA ARG A 76 11.70 5.34 6.11
C ARG A 76 10.85 4.13 5.76
N TRP A 77 10.79 3.79 4.47
CA TRP A 77 10.29 2.49 4.01
C TRP A 77 10.94 1.36 4.79
N GLU A 78 12.27 1.35 4.88
CA GLU A 78 13.02 0.33 5.61
C GLU A 78 12.56 0.16 7.06
N ASN A 79 12.10 1.24 7.71
CA ASN A 79 11.62 1.17 9.08
C ASN A 79 10.34 0.33 9.18
N GLU A 80 9.47 0.35 8.16
CA GLU A 80 8.26 -0.49 8.12
C GLU A 80 8.64 -1.98 8.08
N LEU A 81 9.66 -2.33 7.29
CA LEU A 81 10.19 -3.69 7.19
C LEU A 81 10.93 -4.13 8.45
N LYS A 82 11.70 -3.23 9.07
CA LYS A 82 12.37 -3.48 10.35
C LYS A 82 11.38 -3.66 11.50
N MET A 83 10.26 -2.94 11.50
CA MET A 83 9.20 -3.11 12.50
C MET A 83 8.50 -4.47 12.39
N THR A 84 8.40 -5.02 11.18
CA THR A 84 7.75 -6.31 10.94
C THR A 84 8.68 -7.50 11.09
N LEU A 85 9.90 -7.43 10.52
CA LEU A 85 10.83 -8.55 10.42
C LEU A 85 12.15 -8.36 11.18
N GLY A 86 12.31 -7.24 11.89
CA GLY A 86 13.51 -6.94 12.65
C GLY A 86 14.74 -6.67 11.78
N LEU A 87 15.92 -6.88 12.34
CA LEU A 87 17.22 -6.60 11.68
C LEU A 87 17.52 -7.58 10.53
N LEU A 88 16.93 -8.78 10.55
CA LEU A 88 17.20 -9.86 9.58
C LEU A 88 16.32 -9.77 8.33
N TRP A 89 15.51 -8.72 8.19
CA TRP A 89 14.56 -8.56 7.09
C TRP A 89 15.19 -8.70 5.69
N MET A 90 16.46 -8.29 5.51
CA MET A 90 17.17 -8.43 4.23
C MET A 90 17.47 -9.89 3.85
N TRP A 91 17.75 -10.74 4.85
CA TRP A 91 17.98 -12.17 4.65
C TRP A 91 16.68 -12.87 4.29
N VAL A 92 15.62 -12.59 5.06
CA VAL A 92 14.27 -13.10 4.81
C VAL A 92 13.75 -12.67 3.43
N ALA A 93 14.04 -11.43 3.00
CA ALA A 93 13.66 -10.93 1.68
C ALA A 93 14.39 -11.62 0.52
N ARG A 94 15.54 -12.23 0.78
CA ARG A 94 16.32 -12.94 -0.24
C ARG A 94 15.72 -14.31 -0.52
N ASP A 95 15.22 -14.99 0.52
CA ASP A 95 14.42 -16.19 0.38
C ASP A 95 13.09 -15.84 -0.31
N ARG A 96 12.71 -16.60 -1.34
CA ARG A 96 11.47 -16.33 -2.09
C ARG A 96 10.25 -16.94 -1.41
N GLU A 97 10.43 -18.08 -0.76
CA GLU A 97 9.35 -18.84 -0.15
C GLU A 97 8.92 -18.15 1.15
N GLN A 98 9.87 -17.92 2.06
CA GLN A 98 9.62 -17.17 3.30
C GLN A 98 9.05 -15.77 3.02
N TRP A 99 9.58 -15.07 2.01
CA TRP A 99 9.08 -13.75 1.66
C TRP A 99 7.62 -13.80 1.16
N LYS A 100 7.22 -14.85 0.43
CA LYS A 100 5.85 -14.97 -0.06
C LYS A 100 4.87 -15.26 1.07
N GLU A 101 5.25 -16.12 2.02
CA GLU A 101 4.42 -16.47 3.19
C GLU A 101 4.13 -15.25 4.07
N LEU A 102 5.12 -14.38 4.23
CA LEU A 102 5.02 -13.19 5.07
C LEU A 102 4.27 -12.02 4.40
N GLU A 103 3.90 -12.13 3.11
CA GLU A 103 3.20 -11.08 2.37
C GLU A 103 1.83 -10.76 2.99
N GLU A 104 1.07 -11.78 3.36
CA GLU A 104 -0.27 -11.62 3.94
C GLU A 104 -0.18 -11.01 5.35
N ALA A 105 0.74 -11.52 6.17
CA ALA A 105 0.98 -10.99 7.52
C ALA A 105 1.43 -9.51 7.48
N PHE A 106 2.28 -9.13 6.52
CA PHE A 106 2.71 -7.75 6.34
C PHE A 106 1.54 -6.84 5.95
N ALA A 107 0.72 -7.24 4.98
CA ALA A 107 -0.40 -6.44 4.52
C ALA A 107 -1.43 -6.18 5.64
N VAL A 108 -1.80 -7.22 6.40
CA VAL A 108 -2.77 -7.11 7.50
C VAL A 108 -2.25 -6.21 8.63
N ARG A 109 -1.01 -6.44 9.09
CA ARG A 109 -0.43 -5.63 10.18
C ARG A 109 -0.29 -4.16 9.80
N HIS A 110 -0.03 -3.87 8.52
CA HIS A 110 0.12 -2.51 8.06
C HIS A 110 -1.22 -1.77 7.90
N THR A 111 -2.30 -2.48 7.58
CA THR A 111 -3.65 -1.89 7.63
C THR A 111 -4.05 -1.48 9.05
N GLU A 112 -3.80 -2.34 10.04
CA GLU A 112 -4.12 -2.05 11.44
C GLU A 112 -3.35 -0.82 11.99
N ILE A 113 -2.07 -0.69 11.64
CA ILE A 113 -1.24 0.46 12.07
C ILE A 113 -1.76 1.79 11.48
N ARG A 114 -2.33 1.76 10.27
CA ARG A 114 -2.85 2.96 9.62
C ARG A 114 -4.19 3.40 10.20
N ASP A 115 -5.02 2.46 10.66
CA ASP A 115 -6.32 2.76 11.25
C ASP A 115 -6.22 3.32 12.69
N ILE A 116 -5.06 3.18 13.34
CA ILE A 116 -4.79 3.71 14.69
C ILE A 116 -4.35 5.21 14.67
N LEU A 117 -4.03 5.76 13.50
CA LEU A 117 -3.63 7.17 13.30
C LEU A 117 -4.69 7.97 12.56
#